data_AF-A0A2P5FMH4-F1
#
_entry.id   AF-A0A2P5FMH4-F1
#
_cell.length_a   1.000
_cell.length_b   1.000
_cell.length_c   1.000
_cell.angle_alpha   90.00
_cell.angle_beta   90.00
_cell.angle_gamma   90.00
#
_symmetry.space_group_name_H-M   'P 1'
#
loop_
_entity.id
_entity.type
_entity.pdbx_description
1 polymer ?
#
loop_
_entity_poly.entity_id
_entity_poly.type
_entity_poly.pdbx_seq_one_letter_code
_entity_poly.pdbx_strand_id
1 'polypeptide(L)'
;MSGFSFRSLTFMLLIAFMVWSSSFEACIARRGRHWRHQSRATSSSSSLYNKKKGKNHGSSSGSSHHNYRGGSKPKAPPHYKAAPPPPPTVVKPGDDTPASPPKYKGGNNNGVHFNVMDFGAKGDGSTDDTKAFQAAWAAACKVEASTLAVPAQYQFLVGPISFSGPYCEANIVFQLDGTIIAPTDPKAWGKGLLQWLEFSKLRGITIQGNGLIDGRGSVWWQEASPYDDPADDELKLIIPLNSTVHEHPPVPIRSKLSGKMPSIKPTALRFYGSFNVTVTGITIQNSPQCHLKFDNCVGVLVHDMSVSSPGDSANTDGIHLQNSKDVLIHTTSVACGDDCVSIQTGCSNVYIHNVNCGPGHGISIGSLGRYNTKACVSNITVRDVVMKNTMNGVRIKTWQGGSGSVQGVLFSNIQVLEVQLPIVIDQFYCDKSSCKNQSTAVAVSGITYERIRGTYTVKPVHFACSDNLPCTDVTLNSIQLKPMQERYHMYDPFCWQTFGELMTPTVPPIGCLQIGKPSSNRLQSDHDSC
;
A
#
# COMPACT_ATOMS: atom_id res chain seq x y z
N MET A 1 49.95 46.26 -35.53
CA MET A 1 48.57 46.00 -35.05
C MET A 1 48.01 44.81 -35.83
N SER A 2 47.63 43.72 -35.16
CA SER A 2 46.98 42.56 -35.76
C SER A 2 45.62 42.36 -35.09
N GLY A 3 44.58 42.08 -35.90
CA GLY A 3 43.19 42.12 -35.43
C GLY A 3 42.80 40.92 -34.58
N PHE A 4 42.18 41.17 -33.43
CA PHE A 4 41.49 40.12 -32.65
C PHE A 4 40.27 39.61 -33.43
N SER A 5 40.26 38.33 -33.77
CA SER A 5 39.13 37.71 -34.47
C SER A 5 37.95 37.48 -33.53
N PHE A 6 36.78 38.01 -33.88
CA PHE A 6 35.53 37.87 -33.12
C PHE A 6 35.18 36.41 -32.77
N ARG A 7 35.58 35.44 -33.61
CA ARG A 7 35.38 34.00 -33.34
C ARG A 7 36.09 33.54 -32.07
N SER A 8 37.25 34.11 -31.74
CA SER A 8 37.99 33.77 -30.52
C SER A 8 37.25 34.23 -29.26
N LEU A 9 36.62 35.42 -29.30
CA LEU A 9 35.86 35.96 -28.18
C LEU A 9 34.60 35.14 -27.89
N THR A 10 33.87 34.72 -28.92
CA THR A 10 32.73 33.79 -28.75
C THR A 10 33.14 32.41 -28.22
N PHE A 11 34.33 31.91 -28.59
CA PHE A 11 34.83 30.63 -28.09
C PHE A 11 35.25 30.73 -26.61
N MET A 12 35.91 31.82 -26.22
CA MET A 12 36.22 32.13 -24.82
C MET A 12 34.96 32.27 -23.97
N LEU A 13 33.92 32.96 -24.46
CA LEU A 13 32.64 33.08 -23.76
C LEU A 13 31.91 31.74 -23.63
N LEU A 14 31.95 30.87 -24.64
CA LEU A 14 31.40 29.51 -24.56
C LEU A 14 32.15 28.63 -23.54
N ILE A 15 33.48 28.72 -23.49
CA ILE A 15 34.29 28.01 -22.49
C ILE A 15 33.99 28.55 -21.08
N ALA A 16 33.94 29.88 -20.90
CA ALA A 16 33.59 30.49 -19.62
C ALA A 16 32.19 30.07 -19.14
N PHE A 17 31.20 30.06 -20.04
CA PHE A 17 29.84 29.62 -19.73
C PHE A 17 29.78 28.12 -19.41
N MET A 18 30.54 27.28 -20.12
CA MET A 18 30.66 25.85 -19.77
C MET A 18 31.30 25.65 -18.40
N VAL A 19 32.43 26.30 -18.10
CA VAL A 19 33.11 26.23 -16.80
C VAL A 19 32.18 26.69 -15.67
N TRP A 20 31.45 27.79 -15.86
CA TRP A 20 30.49 28.29 -14.87
C TRP A 20 29.30 27.33 -14.71
N SER A 21 28.76 26.77 -15.79
CA SER A 21 27.68 25.77 -15.74
C SER A 21 28.12 24.43 -15.11
N SER A 22 29.40 24.08 -15.18
CA SER A 22 29.97 22.92 -14.48
C SER A 22 30.21 23.14 -12.98
N SER A 23 29.89 24.33 -12.45
CA SER A 23 29.97 24.65 -11.02
C SER A 23 28.70 24.28 -10.23
N PHE A 24 27.74 23.57 -10.85
CA PHE A 24 26.62 22.96 -10.11
C PHE A 24 27.08 21.70 -9.38
N GLU A 25 27.47 21.84 -8.11
CA GLU A 25 27.53 20.71 -7.18
C GLU A 25 26.10 20.17 -6.92
N ALA A 26 25.66 19.25 -7.77
CA ALA A 26 24.56 18.35 -7.43
C ALA A 26 25.01 17.52 -6.21
N CYS A 27 24.51 17.87 -5.03
CA CYS A 27 24.97 17.26 -3.78
C CYS A 27 24.49 15.80 -3.66
N ILE A 28 25.31 14.86 -4.15
CA ILE A 28 25.01 13.42 -4.06
C ILE A 28 25.26 12.97 -2.61
N ALA A 29 24.22 13.00 -1.78
CA ALA A 29 24.20 12.52 -0.40
C ALA A 29 24.30 10.97 -0.27
N ARG A 30 25.09 10.30 -1.14
CA ARG A 30 25.28 8.84 -1.18
C ARG A 30 26.72 8.41 -1.44
N ARG A 31 27.68 8.89 -0.63
CA ARG A 31 28.88 8.11 -0.23
C ARG A 31 29.63 8.76 0.93
N GLY A 32 29.66 8.09 2.09
CA GLY A 32 30.51 8.49 3.21
C GLY A 32 31.99 8.33 2.84
N ARG A 33 32.70 9.44 2.62
CA ARG A 33 34.14 9.44 2.30
C ARG A 33 34.96 8.99 3.52
N HIS A 34 35.24 7.69 3.58
CA HIS A 34 36.19 7.11 4.52
C HIS A 34 37.59 7.70 4.27
N TRP A 35 38.09 8.50 5.21
CA TRP A 35 39.51 8.80 5.31
C TRP A 35 40.22 7.60 5.95
N ARG A 36 41.11 6.94 5.19
CA ARG A 36 42.14 6.06 5.73
C ARG A 36 43.49 6.38 5.09
N HIS A 37 44.53 6.35 5.90
CA HIS A 37 45.89 6.73 5.52
C HIS A 37 46.51 5.77 4.49
N GLN A 38 47.50 6.28 3.76
CA GLN A 38 48.32 5.49 2.85
C GLN A 38 49.24 4.52 3.61
N SER A 39 49.34 3.28 3.12
CA SER A 39 50.48 2.39 3.35
C SER A 39 50.74 1.54 2.10
N ARG A 40 52.01 1.33 1.74
CA ARG A 40 52.44 0.61 0.52
C ARG A 40 52.65 -0.89 0.78
N ALA A 41 52.10 -1.75 -0.09
CA ALA A 41 52.61 -3.08 -0.48
C ALA A 41 51.81 -3.56 -1.72
N THR A 42 52.34 -3.58 -2.96
CA THR A 42 53.24 -4.58 -3.60
C THR A 42 52.68 -6.00 -3.74
N SER A 43 52.34 -6.38 -4.98
CA SER A 43 52.38 -7.73 -5.62
C SER A 43 51.77 -8.94 -4.87
N SER A 44 50.96 -9.79 -5.51
CA SER A 44 51.43 -10.67 -6.61
C SER A 44 50.28 -11.18 -7.52
N SER A 45 50.52 -12.22 -8.34
CA SER A 45 49.77 -12.49 -9.58
C SER A 45 49.42 -13.96 -9.86
N SER A 46 48.19 -14.21 -10.34
CA SER A 46 47.80 -15.28 -11.28
C SER A 46 46.42 -14.91 -11.89
N SER A 47 46.09 -15.01 -13.19
CA SER A 47 46.33 -16.00 -14.26
C SER A 47 45.45 -17.26 -14.14
N LEU A 48 44.74 -17.81 -15.14
CA LEU A 48 44.42 -17.50 -16.57
C LEU A 48 43.14 -18.38 -16.92
N TYR A 49 42.47 -18.41 -18.08
CA TYR A 49 42.68 -17.88 -19.45
C TYR A 49 41.34 -17.82 -20.24
N ASN A 50 41.10 -16.75 -21.02
CA ASN A 50 40.29 -16.75 -22.27
C ASN A 50 38.75 -17.01 -22.21
N LYS A 51 37.95 -16.69 -23.25
CA LYS A 51 38.26 -16.48 -24.68
C LYS A 51 37.44 -15.35 -25.36
N LYS A 52 38.10 -14.58 -26.24
CA LYS A 52 37.50 -13.59 -27.18
C LYS A 52 36.88 -14.34 -28.39
N LYS A 53 35.93 -13.83 -29.20
CA LYS A 53 35.93 -12.66 -30.13
C LYS A 53 34.47 -12.49 -30.66
N GLY A 54 34.06 -11.43 -31.37
CA GLY A 54 34.78 -10.24 -31.86
C GLY A 54 33.85 -9.27 -32.62
N LYS A 55 34.41 -8.19 -33.20
CA LYS A 55 33.68 -7.12 -33.92
C LYS A 55 33.78 -7.27 -35.45
N ASN A 56 32.78 -6.76 -36.18
CA ASN A 56 32.86 -5.70 -37.22
C ASN A 56 31.46 -5.52 -37.85
N HIS A 57 30.88 -4.33 -37.95
CA HIS A 57 31.23 -3.14 -38.76
C HIS A 57 30.98 -3.30 -40.27
N GLY A 58 30.01 -2.54 -40.78
CA GLY A 58 29.73 -2.30 -42.20
C GLY A 58 28.76 -1.12 -42.36
N SER A 59 29.12 -0.15 -43.19
CA SER A 59 28.30 1.00 -43.63
C SER A 59 27.86 0.76 -45.10
N SER A 60 27.10 1.59 -45.83
CA SER A 60 26.65 2.99 -45.70
C SER A 60 25.44 3.29 -46.63
N SER A 61 24.83 4.47 -46.47
CA SER A 61 24.24 5.35 -47.52
C SER A 61 23.10 4.86 -48.45
N GLY A 62 22.04 5.68 -48.62
CA GLY A 62 21.10 5.58 -49.75
C GLY A 62 19.84 6.46 -49.66
N SER A 63 19.82 7.60 -50.38
CA SER A 63 18.59 8.34 -50.76
C SER A 63 18.03 7.75 -52.08
N SER A 64 16.86 8.11 -52.66
CA SER A 64 15.96 9.26 -52.48
C SER A 64 14.53 8.98 -53.06
N HIS A 65 13.70 10.02 -53.17
CA HIS A 65 12.34 10.09 -53.74
C HIS A 65 11.99 9.22 -54.97
N HIS A 66 10.71 8.84 -55.14
CA HIS A 66 9.79 9.49 -56.11
C HIS A 66 8.31 9.04 -56.04
N ASN A 67 7.44 9.75 -56.79
CA ASN A 67 5.98 9.58 -56.84
C ASN A 67 5.55 8.52 -57.88
N TYR A 68 4.30 8.01 -57.82
CA TYR A 68 3.27 8.41 -58.81
C TYR A 68 1.82 8.03 -58.40
N ARG A 69 0.86 8.32 -59.30
CA ARG A 69 -0.61 8.32 -59.10
C ARG A 69 -1.31 7.06 -59.64
N GLY A 70 -2.51 6.78 -59.10
CA GLY A 70 -3.70 6.56 -59.94
C GLY A 70 -4.31 5.15 -60.00
N GLY A 71 -5.63 5.08 -59.75
CA GLY A 71 -6.49 3.89 -59.92
C GLY A 71 -7.96 4.24 -59.64
N SER A 72 -8.92 3.63 -60.34
CA SER A 72 -10.30 4.17 -60.47
C SER A 72 -11.44 3.30 -59.95
N LYS A 73 -12.51 3.99 -59.51
CA LYS A 73 -13.88 3.54 -59.14
C LYS A 73 -14.50 2.47 -60.08
N PRO A 74 -15.50 1.71 -59.60
CA PRO A 74 -16.90 2.12 -59.84
C PRO A 74 -17.83 2.04 -58.60
N LYS A 75 -19.11 2.46 -58.79
CA LYS A 75 -20.20 2.45 -57.78
C LYS A 75 -21.11 1.22 -57.93
N ALA A 76 -21.94 0.96 -56.92
CA ALA A 76 -22.94 -0.13 -56.89
C ALA A 76 -24.22 0.15 -57.72
N PRO A 77 -24.95 -0.91 -58.16
CA PRO A 77 -26.33 -0.85 -58.66
C PRO A 77 -27.39 -1.00 -57.53
N PRO A 78 -28.70 -0.75 -57.80
CA PRO A 78 -29.72 -0.57 -56.76
C PRO A 78 -30.68 -1.75 -56.49
N HIS A 79 -31.38 -1.63 -55.35
CA HIS A 79 -32.59 -2.33 -54.85
C HIS A 79 -33.34 -3.36 -55.72
N TYR A 80 -33.70 -4.47 -55.04
CA TYR A 80 -35.09 -4.95 -54.99
C TYR A 80 -35.53 -5.19 -53.55
N LYS A 81 -36.85 -5.15 -53.27
CA LYS A 81 -37.43 -5.36 -51.94
C LYS A 81 -37.81 -6.83 -51.74
N ALA A 82 -37.50 -7.39 -50.57
CA ALA A 82 -38.07 -8.66 -50.09
C ALA A 82 -39.18 -8.40 -49.05
N ALA A 83 -40.14 -9.32 -48.93
CA ALA A 83 -41.24 -9.22 -47.98
C ALA A 83 -40.81 -9.54 -46.54
N PRO A 84 -41.47 -9.00 -45.50
CA PRO A 84 -41.18 -9.32 -44.11
C PRO A 84 -41.58 -10.76 -43.76
N PRO A 85 -40.91 -11.40 -42.77
CA PRO A 85 -41.35 -12.68 -42.23
C PRO A 85 -42.69 -12.56 -41.48
N PRO A 86 -43.42 -13.68 -41.28
CA PRO A 86 -44.66 -13.67 -40.49
C PRO A 86 -44.40 -13.26 -39.03
N PRO A 87 -45.38 -12.65 -38.35
CA PRO A 87 -45.22 -12.21 -36.97
C PRO A 87 -45.02 -13.40 -36.03
N PRO A 88 -44.17 -13.28 -34.99
CA PRO A 88 -44.07 -14.30 -33.94
C PRO A 88 -45.41 -14.43 -33.19
N THR A 89 -45.74 -15.64 -32.76
CA THR A 89 -46.95 -15.92 -31.98
C THR A 89 -46.94 -15.17 -30.66
N VAL A 90 -48.07 -14.52 -30.34
CA VAL A 90 -48.24 -13.79 -29.07
C VAL A 90 -48.39 -14.80 -27.93
N VAL A 91 -47.27 -15.17 -27.33
CA VAL A 91 -47.24 -15.76 -25.99
C VAL A 91 -47.70 -14.66 -25.02
N LYS A 92 -48.72 -14.97 -24.19
CA LYS A 92 -49.16 -14.05 -23.14
C LYS A 92 -47.97 -13.74 -22.20
N PRO A 93 -47.82 -12.50 -21.69
CA PRO A 93 -46.88 -12.24 -20.61
C PRO A 93 -47.14 -13.19 -19.44
N GLY A 94 -46.15 -14.00 -19.08
CA GLY A 94 -46.09 -14.62 -17.76
C GLY A 94 -45.87 -13.51 -16.74
N ASP A 95 -46.48 -13.65 -15.56
CA ASP A 95 -46.39 -12.64 -14.50
C ASP A 95 -45.07 -12.80 -13.72
N ASP A 96 -43.95 -12.54 -14.40
CA ASP A 96 -42.59 -12.50 -13.82
C ASP A 96 -42.40 -11.24 -12.96
N THR A 97 -43.33 -11.00 -12.03
CA THR A 97 -43.08 -10.13 -10.88
C THR A 97 -41.96 -10.75 -10.04
N PRO A 98 -40.91 -10.00 -9.66
CA PRO A 98 -39.92 -10.50 -8.73
C PRO A 98 -40.61 -10.95 -7.43
N ALA A 99 -40.35 -12.19 -7.02
CA ALA A 99 -41.01 -12.80 -5.87
C ALA A 99 -40.92 -11.87 -4.65
N SER A 100 -42.09 -11.43 -4.16
CA SER A 100 -42.15 -10.52 -3.02
C SER A 100 -41.44 -11.16 -1.82
N PRO A 101 -40.55 -10.43 -1.11
CA PRO A 101 -39.82 -11.00 0.01
C PRO A 101 -40.81 -11.51 1.07
N PRO A 102 -40.52 -12.65 1.71
CA PRO A 102 -41.46 -13.31 2.60
C PRO A 102 -41.90 -12.37 3.73
N LYS A 103 -43.21 -12.19 3.90
CA LYS A 103 -43.77 -11.34 4.95
C LYS A 103 -43.51 -11.98 6.32
N TYR A 104 -42.43 -11.55 6.96
CA TYR A 104 -42.04 -11.97 8.30
C TYR A 104 -43.17 -11.68 9.31
N LYS A 105 -43.51 -12.67 10.14
CA LYS A 105 -44.42 -12.51 11.27
C LYS A 105 -43.59 -12.21 12.51
N GLY A 106 -43.59 -10.96 12.95
CA GLY A 106 -42.84 -10.53 14.13
C GLY A 106 -43.30 -11.24 15.41
N GLY A 107 -42.33 -11.65 16.24
CA GLY A 107 -42.58 -12.24 17.55
C GLY A 107 -41.36 -12.14 18.47
N ASN A 108 -41.53 -11.50 19.62
CA ASN A 108 -40.63 -11.42 20.79
C ASN A 108 -39.14 -11.11 20.56
N ASN A 109 -38.77 -9.84 20.76
CA ASN A 109 -37.57 -9.30 21.44
C ASN A 109 -36.16 -9.91 21.23
N ASN A 110 -35.97 -10.81 20.28
CA ASN A 110 -34.68 -11.05 19.63
C ASN A 110 -34.63 -10.18 18.35
N GLY A 111 -33.42 -9.85 17.88
CA GLY A 111 -33.23 -9.02 16.70
C GLY A 111 -33.86 -9.62 15.43
N VAL A 112 -34.16 -8.78 14.43
CA VAL A 112 -34.69 -9.28 13.15
C VAL A 112 -33.55 -9.87 12.34
N HIS A 113 -33.45 -11.21 12.34
CA HIS A 113 -32.42 -11.95 11.64
C HIS A 113 -32.80 -12.26 10.18
N PHE A 114 -31.84 -12.10 9.27
CA PHE A 114 -31.93 -12.40 7.84
C PHE A 114 -30.78 -13.34 7.47
N ASN A 115 -31.02 -14.65 7.50
CA ASN A 115 -30.01 -15.67 7.17
C ASN A 115 -29.87 -15.81 5.65
N VAL A 116 -28.66 -15.75 5.10
CA VAL A 116 -28.41 -15.86 3.65
C VAL A 116 -28.96 -17.16 3.04
N MET A 117 -29.09 -18.24 3.83
CA MET A 117 -29.70 -19.51 3.40
C MET A 117 -31.19 -19.34 3.04
N ASP A 118 -31.93 -18.49 3.76
CA ASP A 118 -33.35 -18.20 3.50
C ASP A 118 -33.55 -17.44 2.18
N PHE A 119 -32.49 -16.78 1.69
CA PHE A 119 -32.43 -16.09 0.40
C PHE A 119 -31.82 -16.96 -0.71
N GLY A 120 -31.67 -18.27 -0.47
CA GLY A 120 -31.36 -19.27 -1.48
C GLY A 120 -29.90 -19.68 -1.60
N ALA A 121 -29.00 -19.17 -0.74
CA ALA A 121 -27.60 -19.56 -0.71
C ALA A 121 -27.41 -21.07 -0.52
N LYS A 122 -26.28 -21.60 -1.01
CA LYS A 122 -25.90 -23.01 -0.85
C LYS A 122 -24.81 -23.20 0.19
N GLY A 123 -23.82 -22.31 0.26
CA GLY A 123 -22.72 -22.44 1.20
C GLY A 123 -21.86 -23.68 0.96
N ASP A 124 -21.77 -24.14 -0.29
CA ASP A 124 -21.08 -25.38 -0.71
C ASP A 124 -19.64 -25.16 -1.23
N GLY A 125 -19.14 -23.92 -1.23
CA GLY A 125 -17.82 -23.51 -1.72
C GLY A 125 -17.68 -23.41 -3.25
N SER A 126 -18.76 -23.64 -4.01
CA SER A 126 -18.73 -23.78 -5.48
C SER A 126 -19.86 -23.08 -6.23
N THR A 127 -21.06 -22.95 -5.63
CA THR A 127 -22.19 -22.20 -6.18
C THR A 127 -22.02 -20.71 -5.91
N ASP A 128 -22.28 -19.87 -6.92
CA ASP A 128 -22.28 -18.40 -6.77
C ASP A 128 -23.45 -17.92 -5.89
N ASP A 129 -23.15 -17.65 -4.62
CA ASP A 129 -24.10 -17.23 -3.59
C ASP A 129 -24.33 -15.70 -3.59
N THR A 130 -23.66 -14.94 -4.46
CA THR A 130 -23.69 -13.46 -4.46
C THR A 130 -25.11 -12.88 -4.49
N LYS A 131 -26.02 -13.50 -5.25
CA LYS A 131 -27.43 -13.06 -5.33
C LYS A 131 -28.21 -13.25 -4.03
N ALA A 132 -27.91 -14.30 -3.26
CA ALA A 132 -28.53 -14.53 -1.96
C ALA A 132 -28.07 -13.48 -0.94
N PHE A 133 -26.77 -13.13 -0.94
CA PHE A 133 -26.23 -12.03 -0.13
C PHE A 133 -26.85 -10.67 -0.51
N GLN A 134 -27.00 -10.39 -1.81
CA GLN A 134 -27.68 -9.17 -2.29
C GLN A 134 -29.14 -9.11 -1.80
N ALA A 135 -29.88 -10.22 -1.88
CA ALA A 135 -31.28 -10.27 -1.47
C ALA A 135 -31.46 -10.19 0.05
N ALA A 136 -30.60 -10.86 0.82
CA ALA A 136 -30.57 -10.79 2.28
C ALA A 136 -30.26 -9.36 2.76
N TRP A 137 -29.28 -8.69 2.16
CA TRP A 137 -28.97 -7.29 2.43
C TRP A 137 -30.13 -6.36 2.08
N ALA A 138 -30.77 -6.55 0.91
CA ALA A 138 -31.92 -5.75 0.49
C ALA A 138 -33.18 -5.96 1.37
N ALA A 139 -33.18 -6.96 2.25
CA ALA A 139 -34.16 -7.13 3.32
C ALA A 139 -33.70 -6.48 4.63
N ALA A 140 -32.49 -6.81 5.12
CA ALA A 140 -31.92 -6.27 6.35
C ALA A 140 -31.81 -4.73 6.35
N CYS A 141 -31.36 -4.15 5.23
CA CYS A 141 -31.26 -2.70 5.00
C CYS A 141 -32.52 -1.90 5.40
N LYS A 142 -33.72 -2.50 5.36
CA LYS A 142 -35.00 -1.85 5.63
C LYS A 142 -35.44 -1.92 7.11
N VAL A 143 -34.60 -2.44 8.00
CA VAL A 143 -34.94 -2.70 9.40
C VAL A 143 -33.77 -2.28 10.30
N GLU A 144 -34.03 -1.31 11.19
CA GLU A 144 -33.06 -0.84 12.18
C GLU A 144 -32.62 -1.98 13.11
N ALA A 145 -31.32 -2.01 13.46
CA ALA A 145 -30.72 -3.03 14.34
C ALA A 145 -30.98 -4.49 13.89
N SER A 146 -31.20 -4.71 12.59
CA SER A 146 -31.33 -6.04 12.01
C SER A 146 -29.98 -6.75 11.88
N THR A 147 -30.02 -8.07 11.79
CA THR A 147 -28.83 -8.91 11.67
C THR A 147 -28.86 -9.71 10.36
N LEU A 148 -27.97 -9.41 9.41
CA LEU A 148 -27.68 -10.33 8.30
C LEU A 148 -26.78 -11.45 8.85
N ALA A 149 -27.22 -12.70 8.75
CA ALA A 149 -26.49 -13.86 9.27
C ALA A 149 -25.89 -14.70 8.16
N VAL A 150 -24.58 -14.96 8.28
CA VAL A 150 -23.77 -15.84 7.43
C VAL A 150 -23.35 -17.04 8.30
N PRO A 151 -24.12 -18.14 8.31
CA PRO A 151 -24.03 -19.17 9.34
C PRO A 151 -22.75 -20.01 9.28
N ALA A 152 -22.31 -20.47 10.46
CA ALA A 152 -21.20 -21.39 10.64
C ALA A 152 -21.38 -22.70 9.85
N GLN A 153 -20.27 -23.44 9.66
CA GLN A 153 -20.17 -24.70 8.90
C GLN A 153 -20.31 -24.58 7.37
N TYR A 154 -20.85 -23.47 6.86
CA TYR A 154 -21.01 -23.21 5.43
C TYR A 154 -19.84 -22.40 4.83
N GLN A 155 -19.60 -22.59 3.54
CA GLN A 155 -18.61 -21.86 2.74
C GLN A 155 -19.26 -21.20 1.52
N PHE A 156 -19.40 -19.88 1.54
CA PHE A 156 -20.11 -19.11 0.52
C PHE A 156 -19.13 -18.59 -0.53
N LEU A 157 -19.30 -19.00 -1.79
CA LEU A 157 -18.55 -18.42 -2.91
C LEU A 157 -19.27 -17.13 -3.34
N VAL A 158 -18.67 -15.98 -3.02
CA VAL A 158 -19.27 -14.66 -3.22
C VAL A 158 -18.36 -13.83 -4.13
N GLY A 159 -18.89 -13.35 -5.24
CA GLY A 159 -18.22 -12.43 -6.15
C GLY A 159 -18.22 -10.98 -5.65
N PRO A 160 -17.77 -10.03 -6.48
CA PRO A 160 -17.75 -8.61 -6.12
C PRO A 160 -19.14 -8.06 -5.78
N ILE A 161 -19.28 -7.45 -4.59
CA ILE A 161 -20.56 -7.01 -4.03
C ILE A 161 -20.38 -5.72 -3.21
N SER A 162 -21.37 -4.83 -3.31
CA SER A 162 -21.43 -3.58 -2.54
C SER A 162 -22.72 -3.50 -1.73
N PHE A 163 -22.58 -3.63 -0.41
CA PHE A 163 -23.59 -3.45 0.62
C PHE A 163 -23.81 -1.94 0.82
N SER A 164 -24.60 -1.38 -0.11
CA SER A 164 -24.89 0.07 -0.18
C SER A 164 -25.89 0.49 0.90
N GLY A 165 -25.52 1.51 1.67
CA GLY A 165 -26.20 2.06 2.85
C GLY A 165 -26.96 3.40 2.76
N PRO A 166 -26.94 4.22 1.68
CA PRO A 166 -27.59 5.55 1.67
C PRO A 166 -29.09 5.59 2.02
N TYR A 167 -29.78 4.46 1.91
CA TYR A 167 -31.20 4.29 2.20
C TYR A 167 -31.44 3.13 3.19
N CYS A 168 -30.41 2.73 3.94
CA CYS A 168 -30.55 1.72 4.99
C CYS A 168 -30.76 2.35 6.36
N GLU A 169 -31.49 1.62 7.19
CA GLU A 169 -31.62 1.92 8.61
C GLU A 169 -30.29 1.71 9.35
N ALA A 170 -30.22 2.27 10.56
CA ALA A 170 -28.99 2.28 11.36
C ALA A 170 -28.73 0.95 12.08
N ASN A 171 -27.51 0.82 12.60
CA ASN A 171 -27.12 -0.19 13.60
C ASN A 171 -27.21 -1.66 13.10
N ILE A 172 -27.20 -1.87 11.79
CA ILE A 172 -27.24 -3.21 11.18
C ILE A 172 -26.01 -4.01 11.60
N VAL A 173 -26.22 -5.29 11.95
CA VAL A 173 -25.18 -6.26 12.27
C VAL A 173 -24.98 -7.20 11.08
N PHE A 174 -23.74 -7.42 10.68
CA PHE A 174 -23.33 -8.49 9.76
C PHE A 174 -22.66 -9.57 10.59
N GLN A 175 -23.42 -10.60 10.95
CA GLN A 175 -22.98 -11.75 11.74
C GLN A 175 -22.31 -12.77 10.81
N LEU A 176 -20.99 -12.81 10.84
CA LEU A 176 -20.15 -13.71 10.05
C LEU A 176 -19.58 -14.83 10.94
N ASP A 177 -20.20 -16.00 10.90
CA ASP A 177 -19.70 -17.21 11.57
C ASP A 177 -19.30 -18.31 10.56
N GLY A 178 -19.77 -18.22 9.32
CA GLY A 178 -19.34 -19.06 8.19
C GLY A 178 -18.04 -18.59 7.54
N THR A 179 -17.70 -19.21 6.40
CA THR A 179 -16.61 -18.75 5.53
C THR A 179 -17.15 -18.08 4.28
N ILE A 180 -16.64 -16.92 3.90
CA ILE A 180 -16.85 -16.29 2.59
C ILE A 180 -15.55 -16.45 1.78
N ILE A 181 -15.62 -16.98 0.55
CA ILE A 181 -14.47 -17.19 -0.32
C ILE A 181 -14.58 -16.42 -1.64
N ALA A 182 -13.43 -15.93 -2.13
CA ALA A 182 -13.34 -15.21 -3.38
C ALA A 182 -13.32 -16.15 -4.62
N PRO A 183 -13.88 -15.73 -5.77
CA PRO A 183 -13.79 -16.48 -7.02
C PRO A 183 -12.42 -16.35 -7.69
N THR A 184 -11.88 -17.48 -8.17
CA THR A 184 -10.59 -17.57 -8.85
C THR A 184 -10.69 -17.64 -10.39
N ASP A 185 -11.87 -17.47 -10.98
CA ASP A 185 -12.03 -17.23 -12.43
C ASP A 185 -11.99 -15.70 -12.69
N PRO A 186 -11.08 -15.18 -13.52
CA PRO A 186 -11.04 -13.77 -13.93
C PRO A 186 -12.38 -13.20 -14.39
N LYS A 187 -13.26 -14.01 -14.99
CA LYS A 187 -14.58 -13.57 -15.49
C LYS A 187 -15.47 -12.98 -14.39
N ALA A 188 -15.36 -13.49 -13.15
CA ALA A 188 -16.13 -12.99 -12.02
C ALA A 188 -15.77 -11.54 -11.62
N TRP A 189 -14.60 -11.05 -12.05
CA TRP A 189 -14.07 -9.73 -11.72
C TRP A 189 -14.24 -8.70 -12.85
N GLY A 190 -14.84 -9.09 -13.97
CA GLY A 190 -15.11 -8.21 -15.10
C GLY A 190 -13.84 -7.56 -15.68
N LYS A 191 -13.72 -6.24 -15.56
CA LYS A 191 -12.55 -5.46 -16.03
C LYS A 191 -11.51 -5.19 -14.92
N GLY A 192 -11.65 -5.83 -13.76
CA GLY A 192 -10.96 -5.45 -12.53
C GLY A 192 -11.80 -4.45 -11.74
N LEU A 193 -11.82 -4.63 -10.41
CA LEU A 193 -12.53 -3.80 -9.45
C LEU A 193 -11.59 -3.50 -8.28
N LEU A 194 -11.77 -2.35 -7.64
CA LEU A 194 -10.89 -1.88 -6.55
C LEU A 194 -11.18 -2.57 -5.20
N GLN A 195 -12.33 -3.22 -5.07
CA GLN A 195 -12.75 -3.93 -3.85
C GLN A 195 -13.62 -5.15 -4.18
N TRP A 196 -13.60 -6.13 -3.27
CA TRP A 196 -14.39 -7.36 -3.33
C TRP A 196 -15.69 -7.25 -2.52
N LEU A 197 -15.57 -7.08 -1.20
CA LEU A 197 -16.69 -6.86 -0.29
C LEU A 197 -16.69 -5.38 0.14
N GLU A 198 -17.69 -4.61 -0.27
CA GLU A 198 -17.79 -3.17 0.06
C GLU A 198 -18.98 -2.84 0.96
N PHE A 199 -18.78 -2.04 2.00
CA PHE A 199 -19.80 -1.52 2.90
C PHE A 199 -19.82 0.01 2.82
N SER A 200 -20.82 0.58 2.14
CA SER A 200 -20.75 1.94 1.60
C SER A 200 -21.83 2.84 2.19
N LYS A 201 -21.45 3.94 2.85
CA LYS A 201 -22.33 5.00 3.40
C LYS A 201 -23.33 4.50 4.43
N LEU A 202 -22.84 3.76 5.42
CA LEU A 202 -23.63 3.18 6.52
C LEU A 202 -23.48 3.97 7.83
N ARG A 203 -24.38 3.70 8.79
CA ARG A 203 -24.41 4.30 10.14
C ARG A 203 -24.56 3.18 11.19
N GLY A 204 -23.57 3.01 12.07
CA GLY A 204 -23.63 2.00 13.13
C GLY A 204 -23.37 0.55 12.67
N ILE A 205 -22.84 0.35 11.46
CA ILE A 205 -22.62 -0.99 10.90
C ILE A 205 -21.57 -1.75 11.72
N THR A 206 -21.95 -2.92 12.22
CA THR A 206 -21.07 -3.83 12.98
C THR A 206 -20.86 -5.12 12.20
N ILE A 207 -19.60 -5.45 11.88
CA ILE A 207 -19.24 -6.79 11.39
C ILE A 207 -18.62 -7.55 12.56
N GLN A 208 -19.21 -8.69 12.90
CA GLN A 208 -18.85 -9.50 14.06
C GLN A 208 -19.05 -10.99 13.81
N GLY A 209 -18.58 -11.82 14.74
CA GLY A 209 -18.64 -13.28 14.67
C GLY A 209 -17.26 -13.90 14.55
N ASN A 210 -17.19 -15.23 14.49
CA ASN A 210 -15.93 -15.98 14.50
C ASN A 210 -15.53 -16.53 13.11
N GLY A 211 -16.18 -16.05 12.06
CA GLY A 211 -16.04 -16.54 10.69
C GLY A 211 -14.84 -15.98 9.93
N LEU A 212 -14.74 -16.39 8.67
CA LEU A 212 -13.55 -16.24 7.83
C LEU A 212 -13.88 -15.57 6.49
N ILE A 213 -13.05 -14.60 6.09
CA ILE A 213 -13.03 -14.01 4.74
C ILE A 213 -11.73 -14.47 4.05
N ASP A 214 -11.82 -15.36 3.07
CA ASP A 214 -10.65 -15.84 2.30
C ASP A 214 -10.63 -15.22 0.89
N GLY A 215 -9.73 -14.27 0.70
CA GLY A 215 -9.53 -13.56 -0.57
C GLY A 215 -8.84 -14.39 -1.66
N ARG A 216 -8.31 -15.58 -1.34
CA ARG A 216 -7.63 -16.52 -2.25
C ARG A 216 -6.59 -15.84 -3.16
N GLY A 217 -5.87 -14.86 -2.59
CA GLY A 217 -4.96 -13.91 -3.23
C GLY A 217 -3.80 -14.51 -4.00
N SER A 218 -3.47 -15.79 -3.79
CA SER A 218 -2.37 -16.48 -4.47
C SER A 218 -2.50 -16.56 -6.00
N VAL A 219 -3.71 -16.36 -6.57
CA VAL A 219 -3.90 -16.20 -8.03
C VAL A 219 -3.62 -14.79 -8.55
N TRP A 220 -3.45 -13.81 -7.66
CA TRP A 220 -3.22 -12.39 -7.96
C TRP A 220 -1.76 -11.96 -7.73
N TRP A 221 -1.05 -12.56 -6.76
CA TRP A 221 0.32 -12.17 -6.42
C TRP A 221 1.40 -12.68 -7.40
N GLN A 222 1.05 -13.60 -8.32
CA GLN A 222 2.02 -14.32 -9.17
C GLN A 222 2.64 -13.51 -10.33
N GLU A 223 2.15 -12.31 -10.62
CA GLU A 223 2.79 -11.39 -11.56
C GLU A 223 2.85 -10.00 -10.93
N ALA A 224 4.05 -9.40 -10.89
CA ALA A 224 4.21 -8.00 -10.53
C ALA A 224 3.47 -7.13 -11.58
N SER A 225 2.34 -6.56 -11.17
CA SER A 225 1.58 -5.61 -11.98
C SER A 225 2.43 -4.34 -12.21
N PRO A 226 2.31 -3.63 -13.35
CA PRO A 226 2.91 -2.30 -13.49
C PRO A 226 2.29 -1.24 -12.55
N TYR A 227 1.32 -1.63 -11.72
CA TYR A 227 0.72 -0.85 -10.64
C TYR A 227 1.10 -1.36 -9.24
N ASP A 228 1.79 -2.49 -9.15
CA ASP A 228 2.39 -2.92 -7.89
C ASP A 228 3.59 -2.02 -7.63
N ASP A 229 3.67 -1.44 -6.43
CA ASP A 229 4.86 -0.70 -6.02
C ASP A 229 6.01 -1.72 -5.90
N PRO A 230 7.09 -1.61 -6.69
CA PRO A 230 8.15 -2.61 -6.71
C PRO A 230 8.83 -2.58 -5.34
N ALA A 231 8.78 -3.73 -4.65
CA ALA A 231 9.10 -3.89 -3.23
C ALA A 231 10.17 -2.91 -2.73
N ASP A 232 9.78 -2.08 -1.75
CA ASP A 232 10.42 -0.81 -1.37
C ASP A 232 11.95 -0.80 -1.58
N ASP A 233 12.46 0.24 -2.27
CA ASP A 233 13.86 0.35 -2.72
C ASP A 233 14.90 0.29 -1.57
N GLU A 234 14.43 0.33 -0.32
CA GLU A 234 15.10 -0.09 0.92
C GLU A 234 15.73 -1.50 0.85
N LEU A 235 15.24 -2.39 -0.03
CA LEU A 235 15.88 -3.68 -0.37
C LEU A 235 17.37 -3.53 -0.73
N LYS A 236 17.80 -2.37 -1.25
CA LYS A 236 19.21 -2.04 -1.53
C LYS A 236 20.08 -1.81 -0.29
N LEU A 237 19.49 -1.74 0.91
CA LEU A 237 20.18 -1.72 2.20
C LEU A 237 20.37 -3.13 2.78
N ILE A 238 19.78 -4.17 2.18
CA ILE A 238 19.79 -5.54 2.72
C ILE A 238 20.92 -6.33 2.05
N ILE A 239 22.04 -6.49 2.73
CA ILE A 239 23.15 -7.36 2.31
C ILE A 239 23.38 -8.43 3.40
N PRO A 240 22.91 -9.68 3.21
CA PRO A 240 23.23 -10.80 4.09
C PRO A 240 24.74 -11.03 4.20
N LEU A 241 25.23 -11.35 5.39
CA LEU A 241 26.67 -11.58 5.65
C LEU A 241 27.22 -12.82 4.91
N ASN A 242 26.36 -13.79 4.62
CA ASN A 242 26.63 -14.96 3.80
C ASN A 242 25.53 -15.11 2.74
N SER A 243 25.90 -15.54 1.53
CA SER A 243 25.01 -15.64 0.36
C SER A 243 24.06 -16.83 0.40
N THR A 244 23.35 -17.03 1.52
CA THR A 244 22.26 -18.02 1.66
C THR A 244 20.90 -17.32 1.53
N VAL A 245 20.58 -16.91 0.30
CA VAL A 245 19.17 -16.76 -0.08
C VAL A 245 18.54 -18.14 0.04
N HIS A 246 17.52 -18.30 0.88
CA HIS A 246 16.71 -19.53 0.85
C HIS A 246 16.02 -19.58 -0.51
N GLU A 247 16.41 -20.51 -1.38
CA GLU A 247 15.70 -20.79 -2.62
C GLU A 247 14.24 -21.08 -2.27
N HIS A 248 13.34 -20.18 -2.68
CA HIS A 248 11.91 -20.37 -2.45
C HIS A 248 11.45 -21.56 -3.29
N PRO A 249 10.71 -22.53 -2.71
CA PRO A 249 10.29 -23.71 -3.45
C PRO A 249 9.45 -23.29 -4.67
N PRO A 250 9.62 -23.94 -5.83
CA PRO A 250 8.97 -23.52 -7.06
C PRO A 250 7.44 -23.54 -6.90
N VAL A 251 6.83 -22.35 -7.03
CA VAL A 251 5.37 -22.16 -6.97
C VAL A 251 4.70 -23.09 -7.99
N PRO A 252 3.58 -23.78 -7.64
CA PRO A 252 3.02 -24.84 -8.47
C PRO A 252 2.77 -24.45 -9.93
N ILE A 253 3.26 -25.27 -10.85
CA ILE A 253 3.17 -25.02 -12.29
C ILE A 253 1.70 -24.93 -12.73
N ARG A 254 1.35 -23.78 -13.30
CA ARG A 254 0.01 -23.42 -13.78
C ARG A 254 -0.65 -24.52 -14.61
N SER A 255 -1.82 -24.99 -14.17
CA SER A 255 -2.74 -25.71 -15.07
C SER A 255 -3.22 -24.76 -16.17
N LYS A 256 -3.14 -25.18 -17.43
CA LYS A 256 -3.28 -24.31 -18.61
C LYS A 256 -4.70 -23.76 -18.86
N LEU A 257 -5.66 -23.93 -17.95
CA LEU A 257 -7.09 -23.69 -18.19
C LEU A 257 -7.64 -22.37 -17.62
N SER A 258 -7.00 -21.74 -16.61
CA SER A 258 -7.46 -20.45 -16.09
C SER A 258 -6.91 -19.27 -16.92
N GLY A 259 -7.75 -18.25 -17.12
CA GLY A 259 -7.32 -16.97 -17.71
C GLY A 259 -6.37 -16.21 -16.79
N LYS A 260 -5.80 -15.10 -17.27
CA LYS A 260 -5.02 -14.18 -16.42
C LYS A 260 -5.97 -13.30 -15.60
N MET A 261 -5.70 -13.09 -14.31
CA MET A 261 -6.45 -12.16 -13.46
C MET A 261 -6.31 -10.70 -13.94
N PRO A 262 -7.27 -9.80 -13.65
CA PRO A 262 -7.10 -8.38 -13.90
C PRO A 262 -5.85 -7.79 -13.23
N SER A 263 -5.23 -6.77 -13.84
CA SER A 263 -4.04 -6.10 -13.29
C SER A 263 -4.32 -5.17 -12.11
N ILE A 264 -5.60 -4.96 -11.78
CA ILE A 264 -6.07 -4.21 -10.63
C ILE A 264 -6.48 -5.25 -9.57
N LYS A 265 -5.67 -5.37 -8.52
CA LYS A 265 -5.94 -6.23 -7.37
C LYS A 265 -7.04 -5.58 -6.49
N PRO A 266 -8.11 -6.31 -6.11
CA PRO A 266 -9.14 -5.79 -5.22
C PRO A 266 -8.72 -5.86 -3.74
N THR A 267 -9.06 -4.83 -2.96
CA THR A 267 -9.12 -4.92 -1.49
C THR A 267 -10.19 -5.93 -1.07
N ALA A 268 -9.92 -6.81 -0.08
CA ALA A 268 -10.88 -7.84 0.33
C ALA A 268 -12.14 -7.25 1.00
N LEU A 269 -11.97 -6.48 2.08
CA LEU A 269 -13.06 -5.81 2.80
C LEU A 269 -12.83 -4.30 2.84
N ARG A 270 -13.76 -3.50 2.31
CA ARG A 270 -13.68 -2.03 2.26
C ARG A 270 -14.91 -1.37 2.86
N PHE A 271 -14.70 -0.45 3.80
CA PHE A 271 -15.69 0.54 4.21
C PHE A 271 -15.44 1.86 3.48
N TYR A 272 -16.52 2.49 2.99
CA TYR A 272 -16.45 3.80 2.32
C TYR A 272 -17.54 4.75 2.80
N GLY A 273 -17.17 5.94 3.26
CA GLY A 273 -18.16 6.99 3.59
C GLY A 273 -19.06 6.70 4.80
N SER A 274 -18.65 5.79 5.69
CA SER A 274 -19.49 5.24 6.76
C SER A 274 -19.15 5.82 8.14
N PHE A 275 -20.14 5.84 9.03
CA PHE A 275 -20.07 6.42 10.37
C PHE A 275 -20.32 5.37 11.45
N ASN A 276 -19.57 5.41 12.55
CA ASN A 276 -19.65 4.46 13.67
C ASN A 276 -19.57 3.00 13.18
N VAL A 277 -18.43 2.64 12.59
CA VAL A 277 -18.16 1.30 12.05
C VAL A 277 -17.44 0.46 13.09
N THR A 278 -17.93 -0.75 13.36
CA THR A 278 -17.25 -1.73 14.22
C THR A 278 -16.87 -2.97 13.41
N VAL A 279 -15.65 -3.49 13.60
CA VAL A 279 -15.19 -4.79 13.06
C VAL A 279 -14.54 -5.59 14.18
N THR A 280 -15.05 -6.80 14.45
CA THR A 280 -14.55 -7.63 15.56
C THR A 280 -14.65 -9.14 15.31
N GLY A 281 -13.80 -9.93 15.97
CA GLY A 281 -13.82 -11.41 16.03
C GLY A 281 -13.40 -12.15 14.76
N ILE A 282 -13.70 -11.58 13.59
CA ILE A 282 -13.50 -12.23 12.29
C ILE A 282 -12.03 -12.38 11.91
N THR A 283 -11.74 -13.36 11.05
CA THR A 283 -10.44 -13.49 10.38
C THR A 283 -10.54 -13.09 8.91
N ILE A 284 -9.57 -12.33 8.39
CA ILE A 284 -9.42 -12.03 6.97
C ILE A 284 -8.08 -12.61 6.50
N GLN A 285 -8.10 -13.50 5.51
CA GLN A 285 -6.89 -14.17 5.01
C GLN A 285 -6.74 -14.09 3.49
N ASN A 286 -5.50 -14.26 3.03
CA ASN A 286 -5.11 -14.31 1.62
C ASN A 286 -5.72 -13.17 0.78
N SER A 287 -5.67 -11.91 1.22
CA SER A 287 -6.27 -10.84 0.43
C SER A 287 -5.52 -10.61 -0.90
N PRO A 288 -6.21 -10.36 -2.03
CA PRO A 288 -5.56 -9.98 -3.28
C PRO A 288 -4.77 -8.67 -3.18
N GLN A 289 -5.20 -7.76 -2.30
CA GLN A 289 -4.56 -6.49 -1.97
C GLN A 289 -4.72 -6.24 -0.45
N CYS A 290 -5.05 -5.03 0.01
CA CYS A 290 -5.35 -4.72 1.41
C CYS A 290 -6.44 -5.68 1.97
N HIS A 291 -6.32 -6.11 3.23
CA HIS A 291 -7.30 -7.00 3.87
C HIS A 291 -8.52 -6.22 4.33
N LEU A 292 -8.32 -5.17 5.12
CA LEU A 292 -9.35 -4.28 5.61
C LEU A 292 -9.00 -2.82 5.28
N LYS A 293 -9.87 -2.10 4.56
CA LYS A 293 -9.70 -0.67 4.24
C LYS A 293 -10.85 0.18 4.77
N PHE A 294 -10.51 1.30 5.39
CA PHE A 294 -11.44 2.38 5.73
C PHE A 294 -11.10 3.61 4.90
N ASP A 295 -12.09 4.13 4.17
CA ASP A 295 -11.93 5.30 3.32
C ASP A 295 -13.07 6.31 3.57
N ASN A 296 -12.72 7.54 3.96
CA ASN A 296 -13.68 8.60 4.31
C ASN A 296 -14.69 8.16 5.41
N CYS A 297 -14.22 7.46 6.44
CA CYS A 297 -15.04 6.98 7.55
C CYS A 297 -14.78 7.78 8.84
N VAL A 298 -15.78 7.89 9.72
CA VAL A 298 -15.67 8.63 11.00
C VAL A 298 -16.23 7.81 12.14
N GLY A 299 -15.47 7.66 13.23
CA GLY A 299 -15.81 6.73 14.30
C GLY A 299 -15.60 5.29 13.81
N VAL A 300 -14.36 4.81 13.86
CA VAL A 300 -13.99 3.45 13.45
C VAL A 300 -13.44 2.70 14.65
N LEU A 301 -13.98 1.51 14.92
CA LEU A 301 -13.54 0.62 15.98
C LEU A 301 -13.18 -0.74 15.39
N VAL A 302 -11.95 -1.20 15.63
CA VAL A 302 -11.46 -2.53 15.22
C VAL A 302 -10.85 -3.22 16.42
N HIS A 303 -11.37 -4.39 16.80
CA HIS A 303 -10.81 -5.15 17.93
C HIS A 303 -10.98 -6.67 17.82
N ASP A 304 -10.13 -7.42 18.52
CA ASP A 304 -10.23 -8.88 18.65
C ASP A 304 -10.32 -9.63 17.30
N MET A 305 -9.77 -9.06 16.23
CA MET A 305 -9.77 -9.63 14.88
C MET A 305 -8.39 -10.17 14.46
N SER A 306 -8.35 -10.93 13.37
CA SER A 306 -7.11 -11.51 12.83
C SER A 306 -6.94 -11.23 11.33
N VAL A 307 -5.71 -10.95 10.91
CA VAL A 307 -5.30 -10.85 9.50
C VAL A 307 -4.14 -11.82 9.24
N SER A 308 -4.24 -12.60 8.15
CA SER A 308 -3.24 -13.62 7.79
C SER A 308 -3.01 -13.76 6.29
N SER A 309 -1.84 -13.33 5.81
CA SER A 309 -1.29 -13.67 4.49
C SER A 309 0.22 -13.96 4.58
N PRO A 310 0.80 -14.69 3.61
CA PRO A 310 2.25 -14.92 3.54
C PRO A 310 3.08 -13.62 3.53
N GLY A 311 4.26 -13.64 4.15
CA GLY A 311 5.13 -12.46 4.26
C GLY A 311 5.73 -11.95 2.93
N ASP A 312 5.53 -12.69 1.85
CA ASP A 312 5.93 -12.39 0.46
C ASP A 312 4.73 -12.00 -0.43
N SER A 313 3.51 -11.89 0.12
CA SER A 313 2.31 -11.54 -0.63
C SER A 313 2.24 -10.03 -0.94
N ALA A 314 2.65 -9.65 -2.15
CA ALA A 314 2.85 -8.27 -2.56
C ALA A 314 1.58 -7.36 -2.47
N ASN A 315 1.73 -6.24 -1.76
CA ASN A 315 0.74 -5.16 -1.57
C ASN A 315 -0.51 -5.57 -0.79
N THR A 316 -0.32 -6.36 0.27
CA THR A 316 -1.40 -6.94 1.09
C THR A 316 -1.59 -6.27 2.45
N ASP A 317 -1.65 -4.93 2.52
CA ASP A 317 -1.82 -4.16 3.76
C ASP A 317 -2.81 -4.82 4.74
N GLY A 318 -2.49 -4.84 6.03
CA GLY A 318 -3.40 -5.40 7.04
C GLY A 318 -4.63 -4.52 7.22
N ILE A 319 -4.46 -3.37 7.87
CA ILE A 319 -5.51 -2.36 8.03
C ILE A 319 -5.06 -1.05 7.36
N HIS A 320 -5.79 -0.64 6.34
CA HIS A 320 -5.47 0.54 5.52
C HIS A 320 -6.44 1.69 5.84
N LEU A 321 -5.95 2.77 6.43
CA LEU A 321 -6.74 3.96 6.78
C LEU A 321 -6.51 5.08 5.75
N GLN A 322 -7.58 5.64 5.21
CA GLN A 322 -7.55 6.74 4.25
C GLN A 322 -8.68 7.73 4.53
N ASN A 323 -8.43 9.04 4.54
CA ASN A 323 -9.43 10.09 4.79
C ASN A 323 -10.28 9.90 6.07
N SER A 324 -9.83 9.12 7.05
CA SER A 324 -10.69 8.57 8.12
C SER A 324 -10.33 9.11 9.50
N LYS A 325 -11.34 9.37 10.32
CA LYS A 325 -11.21 10.11 11.59
C LYS A 325 -11.76 9.34 12.77
N ASP A 326 -11.20 9.63 13.95
CA ASP A 326 -11.65 9.09 15.23
C ASP A 326 -11.64 7.55 15.19
N VAL A 327 -10.42 7.01 15.00
CA VAL A 327 -10.16 5.59 14.72
C VAL A 327 -9.48 4.94 15.92
N LEU A 328 -10.04 3.83 16.39
CA LEU A 328 -9.50 2.99 17.45
C LEU A 328 -9.26 1.57 16.94
N ILE A 329 -8.02 1.10 17.03
CA ILE A 329 -7.62 -0.28 16.69
C ILE A 329 -6.95 -0.90 17.91
N HIS A 330 -7.49 -2.02 18.44
CA HIS A 330 -6.82 -2.73 19.53
C HIS A 330 -6.97 -4.26 19.53
N THR A 331 -6.25 -4.95 20.41
CA THR A 331 -6.31 -6.42 20.63
C THR A 331 -6.31 -7.25 19.35
N THR A 332 -5.54 -6.82 18.33
CA THR A 332 -5.65 -7.35 16.96
C THR A 332 -4.29 -7.91 16.51
N SER A 333 -4.30 -9.02 15.77
CA SER A 333 -3.08 -9.64 15.24
C SER A 333 -3.06 -9.63 13.71
N VAL A 334 -1.93 -9.22 13.13
CA VAL A 334 -1.79 -8.96 11.69
C VAL A 334 -0.48 -9.58 11.16
N ALA A 335 -0.62 -10.54 10.25
CA ALA A 335 0.44 -11.10 9.43
C ALA A 335 0.12 -10.83 7.96
N CYS A 336 1.02 -10.16 7.23
CA CYS A 336 0.83 -9.79 5.83
C CYS A 336 2.16 -9.62 5.08
N GLY A 337 2.11 -9.41 3.77
CA GLY A 337 3.27 -9.11 2.93
C GLY A 337 3.54 -7.62 2.69
N ASP A 338 2.74 -6.72 3.27
CA ASP A 338 2.97 -5.26 3.22
C ASP A 338 2.71 -4.61 4.60
N ASP A 339 2.45 -3.30 4.67
CA ASP A 339 2.23 -2.55 5.92
C ASP A 339 1.12 -3.18 6.81
N CYS A 340 1.45 -3.47 8.08
CA CYS A 340 0.54 -4.04 9.09
C CYS A 340 -0.65 -3.12 9.35
N VAL A 341 -0.37 -1.84 9.58
CA VAL A 341 -1.36 -0.76 9.51
C VAL A 341 -0.75 0.37 8.70
N SER A 342 -1.44 0.81 7.64
CA SER A 342 -1.02 1.94 6.82
C SER A 342 -1.97 3.12 7.02
N ILE A 343 -1.41 4.31 7.28
CA ILE A 343 -2.14 5.53 7.62
C ILE A 343 -1.89 6.58 6.53
N GLN A 344 -2.84 6.72 5.63
CA GLN A 344 -2.76 7.62 4.49
C GLN A 344 -3.26 9.04 4.82
N THR A 345 -3.19 9.93 3.83
CA THR A 345 -3.68 11.31 3.93
C THR A 345 -5.15 11.40 4.35
N GLY A 346 -5.50 12.52 5.00
CA GLY A 346 -6.82 12.86 5.50
C GLY A 346 -7.20 12.18 6.82
N CYS A 347 -6.28 11.41 7.42
CA CYS A 347 -6.52 10.72 8.69
C CYS A 347 -6.17 11.59 9.90
N SER A 348 -7.03 11.57 10.93
CA SER A 348 -6.78 12.30 12.18
C SER A 348 -7.42 11.61 13.39
N ASN A 349 -6.83 11.76 14.57
CA ASN A 349 -7.30 11.11 15.82
C ASN A 349 -7.30 9.58 15.68
N VAL A 350 -6.12 9.01 15.42
CA VAL A 350 -5.93 7.55 15.27
C VAL A 350 -5.21 7.01 16.49
N TYR A 351 -5.84 6.08 17.21
CA TYR A 351 -5.29 5.42 18.38
C TYR A 351 -5.18 3.90 18.15
N ILE A 352 -3.97 3.37 18.24
CA ILE A 352 -3.65 1.95 18.00
C ILE A 352 -2.97 1.40 19.25
N HIS A 353 -3.51 0.34 19.87
CA HIS A 353 -2.86 -0.28 21.02
C HIS A 353 -3.04 -1.79 21.17
N ASN A 354 -2.11 -2.50 21.81
CA ASN A 354 -2.17 -3.96 22.00
C ASN A 354 -2.30 -4.73 20.67
N VAL A 355 -1.55 -4.31 19.64
CA VAL A 355 -1.51 -4.95 18.32
C VAL A 355 -0.25 -5.80 18.16
N ASN A 356 -0.38 -6.96 17.50
CA ASN A 356 0.75 -7.77 17.05
C ASN A 356 0.91 -7.64 15.53
N CYS A 357 2.05 -7.16 15.06
CA CYS A 357 2.42 -7.11 13.64
C CYS A 357 3.52 -8.12 13.34
N GLY A 358 3.37 -8.96 12.32
CA GLY A 358 4.47 -9.80 11.83
C GLY A 358 4.06 -11.11 11.14
N PRO A 359 4.59 -11.43 9.93
CA PRO A 359 5.46 -10.59 9.08
C PRO A 359 4.74 -9.37 8.48
N GLY A 360 5.48 -8.56 7.73
CA GLY A 360 4.97 -7.38 6.99
C GLY A 360 5.94 -6.20 7.00
N HIS A 361 5.48 -5.03 6.58
CA HIS A 361 6.25 -3.78 6.57
C HIS A 361 6.05 -2.90 7.82
N GLY A 362 5.51 -3.43 8.92
CA GLY A 362 5.33 -2.69 10.17
C GLY A 362 4.18 -1.67 10.11
N ILE A 363 4.17 -0.68 10.99
CA ILE A 363 3.14 0.38 11.00
C ILE A 363 3.68 1.63 10.30
N SER A 364 3.03 2.02 9.20
CA SER A 364 3.49 3.08 8.30
C SER A 364 2.50 4.24 8.21
N ILE A 365 2.99 5.47 8.34
CA ILE A 365 2.29 6.67 7.88
C ILE A 365 2.74 6.93 6.44
N GLY A 366 1.80 6.93 5.48
CA GLY A 366 2.04 7.18 4.06
C GLY A 366 2.05 5.94 3.14
N SER A 367 2.46 6.07 1.87
CA SER A 367 3.30 7.15 1.33
C SER A 367 2.57 8.45 0.97
N LEU A 368 2.93 9.54 1.66
CA LEU A 368 2.22 10.83 1.59
C LEU A 368 2.78 11.78 0.51
N GLY A 369 1.89 12.48 -0.21
CA GLY A 369 2.26 13.55 -1.14
C GLY A 369 2.63 13.10 -2.57
N ARG A 370 2.30 11.86 -2.96
CA ARG A 370 2.55 11.31 -4.31
C ARG A 370 2.00 12.26 -5.39
N TYR A 371 2.72 12.44 -6.49
CA TYR A 371 2.38 13.36 -7.58
C TYR A 371 2.20 14.83 -7.13
N ASN A 372 3.01 15.27 -6.16
CA ASN A 372 3.05 16.64 -5.63
C ASN A 372 1.72 17.07 -4.99
N THR A 373 1.01 16.13 -4.37
CA THR A 373 -0.25 16.37 -3.68
C THR A 373 -0.03 16.91 -2.26
N LYS A 374 -1.02 17.66 -1.76
CA LYS A 374 -1.10 18.05 -0.35
C LYS A 374 -1.58 16.85 0.47
N ALA A 375 -0.86 16.53 1.54
CA ALA A 375 -1.16 15.42 2.43
C ALA A 375 -1.23 15.88 3.89
N CYS A 376 -2.23 15.40 4.62
CA CYS A 376 -2.50 15.81 6.00
C CYS A 376 -2.72 14.59 6.89
N VAL A 377 -1.91 14.44 7.94
CA VAL A 377 -2.06 13.40 8.97
C VAL A 377 -1.77 14.03 10.34
N SER A 378 -2.64 13.84 11.33
CA SER A 378 -2.44 14.48 12.64
C SER A 378 -3.02 13.70 13.82
N ASN A 379 -2.45 13.89 15.01
CA ASN A 379 -2.88 13.24 16.26
C ASN A 379 -2.96 11.71 16.13
N ILE A 380 -1.79 11.08 15.99
CA ILE A 380 -1.64 9.64 15.82
C ILE A 380 -0.90 9.08 17.03
N THR A 381 -1.50 8.13 17.75
CA THR A 381 -0.85 7.42 18.85
C THR A 381 -0.85 5.93 18.59
N VAL A 382 0.33 5.33 18.57
CA VAL A 382 0.56 3.89 18.37
C VAL A 382 1.36 3.38 19.56
N ARG A 383 0.78 2.48 20.36
CA ARG A 383 1.43 2.04 21.60
C ARG A 383 1.19 0.60 22.02
N ASP A 384 2.05 0.07 22.89
CA ASP A 384 1.94 -1.30 23.42
C ASP A 384 1.84 -2.35 22.28
N VAL A 385 2.68 -2.18 21.24
CA VAL A 385 2.68 -2.99 20.01
C VAL A 385 3.87 -3.95 20.02
N VAL A 386 3.66 -5.20 19.58
CA VAL A 386 4.74 -6.15 19.28
C VAL A 386 4.92 -6.25 17.78
N MET A 387 6.17 -6.13 17.32
CA MET A 387 6.56 -6.20 15.90
C MET A 387 7.59 -7.31 15.73
N LYS A 388 7.27 -8.33 14.94
CA LYS A 388 8.11 -9.53 14.77
C LYS A 388 8.37 -9.83 13.29
N ASN A 389 9.63 -10.04 12.92
CA ASN A 389 10.04 -10.40 11.56
C ASN A 389 9.53 -9.43 10.48
N THR A 390 9.30 -8.15 10.83
CA THR A 390 8.87 -7.12 9.88
C THR A 390 10.08 -6.43 9.23
N MET A 391 9.90 -5.89 8.02
CA MET A 391 10.90 -5.05 7.38
C MET A 391 11.12 -3.78 8.21
N ASN A 392 10.08 -2.97 8.36
CA ASN A 392 10.10 -1.78 9.18
C ASN A 392 9.39 -2.03 10.52
N GLY A 393 9.72 -1.22 11.54
CA GLY A 393 8.98 -1.16 12.79
C GLY A 393 7.88 -0.10 12.69
N VAL A 394 8.23 1.13 13.10
CA VAL A 394 7.38 2.32 12.89
C VAL A 394 8.01 3.25 11.85
N ARG A 395 7.23 3.58 10.80
CA ARG A 395 7.71 4.26 9.60
C ARG A 395 6.85 5.48 9.26
N ILE A 396 7.48 6.55 8.79
CA ILE A 396 6.83 7.67 8.09
C ILE A 396 7.47 7.74 6.70
N LYS A 397 6.68 7.56 5.63
CA LYS A 397 7.14 7.63 4.23
C LYS A 397 6.43 8.77 3.49
N THR A 398 7.19 9.69 2.89
CA THR A 398 6.65 10.84 2.13
C THR A 398 7.43 11.06 0.83
N TRP A 399 6.73 11.52 -0.22
CA TRP A 399 7.30 11.77 -1.52
C TRP A 399 7.95 13.15 -1.62
N GLN A 400 9.12 13.23 -2.26
CA GLN A 400 9.64 14.50 -2.76
C GLN A 400 8.63 15.12 -3.74
N GLY A 401 8.34 16.40 -3.56
CA GLY A 401 7.35 17.15 -4.33
C GLY A 401 6.05 17.41 -3.57
N GLY A 402 5.74 16.58 -2.56
CA GLY A 402 4.52 16.71 -1.75
C GLY A 402 4.45 17.97 -0.89
N SER A 403 3.31 18.16 -0.21
CA SER A 403 3.06 19.29 0.69
C SER A 403 2.05 18.96 1.79
N GLY A 404 1.66 19.92 2.64
CA GLY A 404 0.88 19.68 3.87
C GLY A 404 1.76 19.21 5.03
N SER A 405 1.21 18.45 5.99
CA SER A 405 1.90 18.11 7.24
C SER A 405 1.54 16.73 7.83
N VAL A 406 2.52 16.15 8.51
CA VAL A 406 2.39 15.10 9.53
C VAL A 406 2.77 15.72 10.87
N GLN A 407 1.83 15.78 11.82
CA GLN A 407 2.05 16.44 13.11
C GLN A 407 1.41 15.75 14.31
N GLY A 408 2.11 15.76 15.45
CA GLY A 408 1.61 15.18 16.70
C GLY A 408 1.48 13.66 16.60
N VAL A 409 2.62 12.97 16.52
CA VAL A 409 2.68 11.51 16.40
C VAL A 409 3.45 10.93 17.59
N LEU A 410 2.86 9.94 18.27
CA LEU A 410 3.44 9.23 19.40
C LEU A 410 3.56 7.74 19.09
N PHE A 411 4.80 7.25 19.05
CA PHE A 411 5.14 5.83 18.98
C PHE A 411 5.71 5.39 20.33
N SER A 412 4.98 4.56 21.08
CA SER A 412 5.26 4.33 22.51
C SER A 412 5.23 2.86 22.92
N ASN A 413 6.20 2.41 23.72
CA ASN A 413 6.22 1.04 24.27
C ASN A 413 6.16 -0.06 23.19
N ILE A 414 7.02 0.04 22.17
CA ILE A 414 7.01 -0.88 21.03
C ILE A 414 8.13 -1.90 21.18
N GLN A 415 7.75 -3.19 21.18
CA GLN A 415 8.67 -4.32 21.28
C GLN A 415 8.99 -4.84 19.88
N VAL A 416 10.22 -4.61 19.40
CA VAL A 416 10.69 -5.12 18.11
C VAL A 416 11.48 -6.42 18.27
N LEU A 417 11.25 -7.39 17.38
CA LEU A 417 11.88 -8.71 17.39
C LEU A 417 12.27 -9.08 15.94
N GLU A 418 13.57 -9.21 15.67
CA GLU A 418 14.10 -9.55 14.33
C GLU A 418 13.68 -8.55 13.22
N VAL A 419 13.37 -7.29 13.59
CA VAL A 419 12.94 -6.23 12.67
C VAL A 419 14.14 -5.60 11.95
N GLN A 420 14.03 -5.31 10.65
CA GLN A 420 15.18 -4.81 9.89
C GLN A 420 15.50 -3.34 10.22
N LEU A 421 14.47 -2.49 10.21
CA LEU A 421 14.52 -1.04 10.41
C LEU A 421 13.46 -0.59 11.46
N PRO A 422 13.77 -0.64 12.78
CA PRO A 422 12.77 -0.39 13.83
C PRO A 422 12.10 1.00 13.81
N ILE A 423 12.82 2.04 13.41
CA ILE A 423 12.38 3.44 13.47
C ILE A 423 12.81 4.16 12.18
N VAL A 424 11.84 4.61 11.37
CA VAL A 424 12.09 5.24 10.07
C VAL A 424 11.27 6.52 9.85
N ILE A 425 11.93 7.54 9.30
CA ILE A 425 11.32 8.65 8.57
C ILE A 425 12.06 8.77 7.24
N ASP A 426 11.37 8.61 6.12
CA ASP A 426 11.93 8.80 4.78
C ASP A 426 11.09 9.79 3.97
N GLN A 427 11.69 10.93 3.62
CA GLN A 427 11.10 11.94 2.73
C GLN A 427 11.60 11.84 1.28
N PHE A 428 12.37 10.79 0.95
CA PHE A 428 12.91 10.48 -0.36
C PHE A 428 12.27 9.23 -1.00
N TYR A 429 11.09 8.84 -0.51
CA TYR A 429 10.38 7.63 -0.92
C TYR A 429 10.14 7.60 -2.43
N CYS A 430 10.39 6.44 -3.06
CA CYS A 430 10.41 6.29 -4.51
C CYS A 430 10.05 4.87 -4.96
N ASP A 431 9.02 4.76 -5.81
CA ASP A 431 8.51 3.51 -6.43
C ASP A 431 9.37 3.00 -7.60
N LYS A 432 10.61 3.48 -7.75
CA LYS A 432 11.44 3.32 -8.96
C LYS A 432 12.92 3.26 -8.62
N SER A 433 13.68 2.64 -9.52
CA SER A 433 15.14 2.62 -9.47
C SER A 433 15.80 4.01 -9.54
N SER A 434 15.05 5.04 -9.94
CA SER A 434 15.41 6.46 -9.87
C SER A 434 14.17 7.35 -9.91
N CYS A 435 14.05 8.29 -8.97
CA CYS A 435 13.08 9.39 -9.00
C CYS A 435 13.80 10.71 -9.33
N LYS A 436 13.05 11.71 -9.81
CA LYS A 436 13.58 13.07 -9.96
C LYS A 436 13.55 13.75 -8.60
N ASN A 437 14.69 14.30 -8.16
CA ASN A 437 14.75 15.15 -6.96
C ASN A 437 13.76 16.32 -7.09
N GLN A 438 13.00 16.59 -6.04
CA GLN A 438 12.15 17.77 -5.90
C GLN A 438 12.42 18.44 -4.55
N SER A 439 12.23 19.76 -4.46
CA SER A 439 12.60 20.56 -3.28
C SER A 439 11.51 20.61 -2.20
N THR A 440 10.23 20.56 -2.58
CA THR A 440 9.12 20.48 -1.62
C THR A 440 8.99 19.08 -1.02
N ALA A 441 8.40 19.02 0.17
CA ALA A 441 8.06 17.79 0.88
C ALA A 441 6.85 18.05 1.80
N VAL A 442 6.24 17.00 2.31
CA VAL A 442 5.26 17.10 3.42
C VAL A 442 6.02 17.53 4.68
N ALA A 443 5.55 18.51 5.43
CA ALA A 443 6.17 18.88 6.71
C ALA A 443 6.06 17.72 7.72
N VAL A 444 7.10 17.48 8.52
CA VAL A 444 7.09 16.43 9.56
C VAL A 444 7.57 17.05 10.87
N SER A 445 6.68 17.10 11.87
CA SER A 445 6.95 17.79 13.13
C SER A 445 6.28 17.14 14.35
N GLY A 446 6.86 17.29 15.54
CA GLY A 446 6.26 16.79 16.79
C GLY A 446 6.09 15.27 16.79
N ILE A 447 7.18 14.56 16.49
CA ILE A 447 7.21 13.09 16.37
C ILE A 447 7.96 12.53 17.59
N THR A 448 7.26 11.84 18.49
CA THR A 448 7.84 11.24 19.69
C THR A 448 7.98 9.74 19.53
N TYR A 449 9.21 9.25 19.67
CA TYR A 449 9.52 7.82 19.81
C TYR A 449 9.94 7.56 21.26
N GLU A 450 9.13 6.81 22.02
CA GLU A 450 9.45 6.47 23.41
C GLU A 450 9.38 4.96 23.71
N ARG A 451 10.31 4.50 24.56
CA ARG A 451 10.33 3.13 25.09
C ARG A 451 10.28 2.04 24.01
N ILE A 452 10.88 2.30 22.84
CA ILE A 452 11.02 1.31 21.77
C ILE A 452 12.23 0.42 22.08
N ARG A 453 12.02 -0.89 22.18
CA ARG A 453 13.02 -1.84 22.69
C ARG A 453 13.04 -3.15 21.92
N GLY A 454 14.17 -3.84 21.91
CA GLY A 454 14.28 -5.20 21.39
C GLY A 454 15.45 -5.42 20.44
N THR A 455 15.25 -6.17 19.36
CA THR A 455 16.31 -6.57 18.43
C THR A 455 16.10 -6.07 17.00
N TYR A 456 17.21 -5.81 16.30
CA TYR A 456 17.22 -5.42 14.89
C TYR A 456 18.26 -6.14 14.04
N THR A 457 18.03 -6.17 12.72
CA THR A 457 18.88 -6.92 11.75
C THR A 457 19.60 -6.06 10.72
N VAL A 458 19.17 -4.82 10.39
CA VAL A 458 19.87 -3.96 9.40
C VAL A 458 20.36 -2.63 9.99
N LYS A 459 19.47 -1.79 10.53
CA LYS A 459 19.83 -0.47 11.08
C LYS A 459 18.83 -0.06 12.18
N PRO A 460 19.26 0.51 13.31
CA PRO A 460 18.35 0.81 14.42
C PRO A 460 17.42 2.00 14.14
N VAL A 461 17.90 3.02 13.40
CA VAL A 461 17.19 4.26 13.08
C VAL A 461 17.58 4.73 11.68
N HIS A 462 16.59 5.13 10.88
CA HIS A 462 16.81 5.82 9.60
C HIS A 462 15.93 7.06 9.50
N PHE A 463 16.50 8.25 9.69
CA PHE A 463 15.83 9.52 9.43
C PHE A 463 16.47 10.21 8.21
N ALA A 464 15.70 10.40 7.14
CA ALA A 464 16.11 11.02 5.90
C ALA A 464 15.10 12.11 5.51
N CYS A 465 15.36 13.35 5.94
CA CYS A 465 14.45 14.49 5.77
C CYS A 465 14.94 15.49 4.71
N SER A 466 14.06 16.36 4.22
CA SER A 466 14.35 17.30 3.13
C SER A 466 15.26 18.44 3.54
N ASP A 467 16.25 18.78 2.70
CA ASP A 467 17.14 19.93 2.90
C ASP A 467 16.39 21.29 2.91
N ASN A 468 15.22 21.36 2.26
CA ASN A 468 14.41 22.58 2.21
C ASN A 468 13.28 22.59 3.23
N LEU A 469 13.00 21.46 3.88
CA LEU A 469 11.97 21.30 4.91
C LEU A 469 12.40 20.19 5.89
N PRO A 470 13.37 20.47 6.78
CA PRO A 470 13.86 19.51 7.78
C PRO A 470 12.74 18.97 8.68
N CYS A 471 12.87 17.73 9.15
CA CYS A 471 12.02 17.23 10.22
C CYS A 471 12.36 17.96 11.53
N THR A 472 11.35 18.38 12.28
CA THR A 472 11.54 19.18 13.50
C THR A 472 10.82 18.57 14.71
N ASP A 473 11.24 18.94 15.90
CA ASP A 473 10.64 18.52 17.17
C ASP A 473 10.48 16.99 17.27
N VAL A 474 11.51 16.27 16.80
CA VAL A 474 11.62 14.81 16.86
C VAL A 474 12.23 14.40 18.20
N THR A 475 11.45 13.75 19.06
CA THR A 475 11.85 13.38 20.42
C THR A 475 12.21 11.90 20.50
N LEU A 476 13.41 11.60 21.02
CA LEU A 476 13.85 10.24 21.32
C LEU A 476 13.95 10.00 22.84
N ASN A 477 13.22 9.01 23.35
CA ASN A 477 13.18 8.65 24.77
C ASN A 477 13.31 7.12 24.97
N SER A 478 14.21 6.67 25.83
CA SER A 478 14.30 5.28 26.31
C SER A 478 14.43 4.20 25.21
N ILE A 479 15.08 4.54 24.09
CA ILE A 479 15.31 3.63 22.95
C ILE A 479 16.40 2.61 23.29
N GLN A 480 16.08 1.30 23.21
CA GLN A 480 16.98 0.20 23.58
C GLN A 480 16.93 -0.94 22.55
N LEU A 481 17.59 -0.70 21.41
CA LEU A 481 17.67 -1.60 20.26
C LEU A 481 19.02 -2.34 20.28
N LYS A 482 18.98 -3.66 20.16
CA LYS A 482 20.17 -4.53 20.15
C LYS A 482 20.41 -5.16 18.77
N PRO A 483 21.63 -5.12 18.24
CA PRO A 483 21.95 -5.82 17.00
C PRO A 483 21.92 -7.34 17.18
N MET A 484 21.29 -8.07 16.26
CA MET A 484 21.47 -9.53 16.11
C MET A 484 22.72 -9.84 15.28
N GLN A 485 23.86 -9.44 15.85
CA GLN A 485 25.14 -9.24 15.17
C GLN A 485 25.77 -10.51 14.56
N GLU A 486 25.26 -11.69 14.94
CA GLU A 486 25.73 -12.99 14.48
C GLU A 486 25.25 -13.40 13.07
N ARG A 487 24.36 -12.60 12.43
CA ARG A 487 23.71 -12.99 11.16
C ARG A 487 23.75 -11.97 10.00
N TYR A 488 23.94 -10.67 10.26
CA TYR A 488 23.73 -9.62 9.24
C TYR A 488 24.80 -8.53 9.26
N HIS A 489 25.09 -7.95 8.08
CA HIS A 489 25.81 -6.67 8.01
C HIS A 489 24.90 -5.56 8.55
N MET A 490 25.47 -4.69 9.39
CA MET A 490 24.71 -3.68 10.11
C MET A 490 25.27 -2.29 9.86
N TYR A 491 24.35 -1.33 9.86
CA TYR A 491 24.66 0.09 9.67
C TYR A 491 24.42 0.86 10.96
N ASP A 492 25.27 1.87 11.18
CA ASP A 492 25.09 2.86 12.24
C ASP A 492 23.75 3.61 12.07
N PRO A 493 23.20 4.21 13.16
CA PRO A 493 22.07 5.13 13.07
C PRO A 493 22.31 6.20 12.00
N PHE A 494 21.32 6.44 11.14
CA PHE A 494 21.39 7.48 10.12
C PHE A 494 20.38 8.58 10.41
N CYS A 495 20.83 9.83 10.34
CA CYS A 495 20.01 11.02 10.43
C CYS A 495 20.47 12.02 9.36
N TRP A 496 19.52 12.64 8.66
CA TRP A 496 19.74 13.74 7.72
C TRP A 496 18.61 14.74 7.85
N GLN A 497 18.94 16.01 8.07
CA GLN A 497 17.99 17.12 8.27
C GLN A 497 16.92 16.81 9.33
N THR A 498 17.32 16.12 10.41
CA THR A 498 16.43 15.75 11.52
C THR A 498 16.82 16.52 12.76
N PHE A 499 15.89 17.32 13.29
CA PHE A 499 16.06 18.20 14.43
C PHE A 499 15.08 17.86 15.56
N GLY A 500 15.53 17.96 16.80
CA GLY A 500 14.70 17.68 17.98
C GLY A 500 15.53 17.44 19.23
N GLU A 501 15.13 16.48 20.06
CA GLU A 501 15.69 16.30 21.41
C GLU A 501 15.89 14.84 21.82
N LEU A 502 16.91 14.61 22.64
CA LEU A 502 17.32 13.31 23.16
C LEU A 502 17.09 13.28 24.68
N MET A 503 15.92 12.80 25.11
CA MET A 503 15.49 12.83 26.52
C MET A 503 16.28 11.87 27.42
N THR A 504 16.82 10.79 26.86
CA THR A 504 17.68 9.84 27.59
C THR A 504 18.79 9.32 26.66
N PRO A 505 19.92 8.81 27.20
CA PRO A 505 20.83 7.98 26.45
C PRO A 505 20.09 6.83 25.74
N THR A 506 20.55 6.47 24.53
CA THR A 506 19.97 5.40 23.72
C THR A 506 20.98 4.28 23.51
N VAL A 507 20.47 3.07 23.27
CA VAL A 507 21.27 1.92 22.84
C VAL A 507 20.78 1.51 21.44
N PRO A 508 21.65 1.50 20.40
CA PRO A 508 22.95 2.17 20.37
C PRO A 508 22.83 3.71 20.46
N PRO A 509 23.93 4.46 20.67
CA PRO A 509 23.90 5.91 20.71
C PRO A 509 23.51 6.53 19.36
N ILE A 510 22.40 7.28 19.30
CA ILE A 510 21.90 7.92 18.07
C ILE A 510 22.49 9.34 17.98
N GLY A 511 23.82 9.41 17.87
CA GLY A 511 24.59 10.66 17.87
C GLY A 511 24.44 11.54 16.61
N CYS A 512 23.56 11.17 15.67
CA CYS A 512 23.32 11.90 14.43
C CYS A 512 22.13 12.89 14.50
N LEU A 513 21.30 12.81 15.56
CA LEU A 513 20.17 13.73 15.73
C LEU A 513 20.69 15.14 16.05
N GLN A 514 20.24 16.15 15.31
CA GLN A 514 20.64 17.53 15.56
C GLN A 514 19.78 18.11 16.69
N ILE A 515 20.41 18.50 17.80
CA ILE A 515 19.68 18.97 18.98
C ILE A 515 19.16 20.40 18.76
N GLY A 516 17.89 20.64 19.10
CA GLY A 516 17.21 21.92 18.94
C GLY A 516 16.43 22.02 17.63
N LYS A 517 16.56 23.15 16.93
CA LYS A 517 15.81 23.49 15.70
C LYS A 517 16.76 23.93 14.58
N PRO A 518 16.39 23.79 13.29
CA PRO A 518 17.22 24.24 12.17
C PRO A 518 17.48 25.75 12.21
N SER A 519 18.65 26.17 11.76
CA SER A 519 19.06 27.59 11.66
C SER A 519 18.38 28.36 10.51
N SER A 520 17.50 27.71 9.75
CA SER A 520 16.80 28.29 8.62
C SER A 520 15.48 28.92 9.05
N ASN A 521 15.36 30.24 8.94
CA ASN A 521 14.12 30.99 9.14
C ASN A 521 13.11 30.81 7.98
N ARG A 522 12.98 29.61 7.40
CA ARG A 522 11.91 29.33 6.44
C ARG A 522 10.59 29.29 7.21
N LEU A 523 9.85 30.40 7.16
CA LEU A 523 8.47 30.47 7.65
C LEU A 523 7.65 29.36 6.98
N GLN A 524 6.97 28.55 7.80
CA GLN A 524 6.08 27.49 7.33
C GLN A 524 4.87 28.15 6.65
N SER A 525 4.64 27.83 5.38
CA SER A 525 3.60 28.48 4.57
C SER A 525 2.25 27.77 4.66
N ASP A 526 1.18 28.38 4.16
CA ASP A 526 -0.16 27.75 4.04
C ASP A 526 -0.15 26.47 3.19
N HIS A 527 0.89 26.29 2.37
CA HIS A 527 1.15 25.08 1.60
C HIS A 527 1.73 23.95 2.46
N ASP A 528 2.42 24.30 3.55
CA ASP A 528 3.12 23.41 4.48
C ASP A 528 2.31 23.15 5.78
N SER A 529 1.06 23.61 5.85
CA SER A 529 0.12 23.46 7.00
C SER A 529 -1.10 22.60 6.65
N CYS A 530 -1.87 22.16 7.65
CA CYS A 530 -3.14 21.44 7.51
C CYS A 530 -4.14 21.87 8.59
#